data_AF-A0A553F5Z6-F1
#
_entry.id   AF-A0A553F5Z6-F1
#
_cell.length_a   1.000
_cell.length_b   1.000
_cell.length_c   1.000
_cell.angle_alpha   90.00
_cell.angle_beta   90.00
_cell.angle_gamma   90.00
#
_symmetry.space_group_name_H-M   'P 1'
#
loop_
_entity.id
_entity.type
_entity.pdbx_description
1 polymer ?
#
loop_
_entity_poly.entity_id
_entity_poly.type
_entity_poly.pdbx_seq_one_letter_code
_entity_poly.pdbx_strand_id
1 'polypeptide(L)'
;MKNRVLIVFLIVFCASYTIDAQEMWNIPSEPGWNVVQEGDTVSFKLSISGSEEGYYDFKIDYEGELGISFDSTGNFFWVPSHDLVSRIEEKKRFSTIITAISKNGQKANKQVQFDVIHKNRPPQINDIPVFYVKQYNTNKYNLNKASQVRDPDEDPIVFQPVLEDLPEGASLSELGILSWRPSRNQFRSLQKKPLRIRFIVQDQPEKLESTGEIVIQSTQLDLPPDILIVPSDSIFSVREDEVVNLNLYVTDPNGDENVVDVGFLSNNLKVDKSALTKYTNTQWEFKWTPGYDFLLEEGKVDTIQVTFFAIDESGKKQDKKILISVTDAENIEKKDLRLYQKYRSMLLETRDLIAHLDENQRDLNKALKKAKKGKKHRSIVSATLGAATGISPVFLEEDPRNYVTGVGGTAILTLGTLEATEVIGRSKNDILDKLKINIDIRNQLQTDGDNFARKYALKTKRRGKSYNADIDKLKAELNNKKLILLELPADWTNSKKPTDRNIKKVFPDFNNEGYSDIND
;
A
#
# COMPACT_ATOMS: atom_id res chain seq x y z
N MET A 1 -17.85 -19.03 147.52
CA MET A 1 -19.21 -19.62 147.43
C MET A 1 -19.25 -20.54 146.22
N LYS A 2 -19.67 -21.80 146.46
CA LYS A 2 -20.46 -22.68 145.58
C LYS A 2 -20.36 -22.51 144.06
N ASN A 3 -19.91 -23.58 143.40
CA ASN A 3 -20.65 -24.38 142.38
C ASN A 3 -19.71 -24.84 141.26
N ARG A 4 -19.39 -26.13 141.20
CA ARG A 4 -20.11 -27.24 140.54
C ARG A 4 -19.62 -27.44 139.11
N VAL A 5 -18.85 -28.53 139.00
CA VAL A 5 -18.66 -29.45 137.88
C VAL A 5 -19.85 -29.48 136.91
N LEU A 6 -19.55 -29.31 135.62
CA LEU A 6 -20.24 -29.97 134.51
C LEU A 6 -19.18 -30.32 133.46
N ILE A 7 -18.77 -31.59 133.44
CA ILE A 7 -17.93 -32.16 132.37
C ILE A 7 -18.87 -32.46 131.21
N VAL A 8 -18.74 -31.70 130.13
CA VAL A 8 -19.36 -31.99 128.83
C VAL A 8 -18.27 -32.57 127.95
N PHE A 9 -18.42 -33.84 127.55
CA PHE A 9 -17.59 -34.47 126.55
C PHE A 9 -17.93 -33.87 125.18
N LEU A 10 -17.10 -32.93 124.71
CA LEU A 10 -17.18 -32.37 123.37
C LEU A 10 -16.37 -33.29 122.42
N ILE A 11 -17.05 -34.19 121.72
CA ILE A 11 -16.45 -34.90 120.59
C ILE A 11 -16.37 -33.90 119.44
N VAL A 12 -15.19 -33.31 119.26
CA VAL A 12 -14.84 -32.51 118.09
C VAL A 12 -14.56 -33.48 116.94
N PHE A 13 -15.53 -33.65 116.05
CA PHE A 13 -15.28 -34.17 114.71
C PHE A 13 -14.48 -33.10 113.96
N CYS A 14 -13.15 -33.22 113.96
CA CYS A 14 -12.30 -32.51 113.00
C CYS A 14 -12.61 -33.09 111.62
N ALA A 15 -13.62 -32.54 110.95
CA ALA A 15 -13.65 -32.59 109.49
C ALA A 15 -12.46 -31.74 109.03
N SER A 16 -11.39 -32.42 108.63
CA SER A 16 -10.31 -31.81 107.87
C SER A 16 -10.92 -31.24 106.60
N TYR A 17 -11.23 -29.95 106.60
CA TYR A 17 -11.35 -29.20 105.36
C TYR A 17 -9.95 -29.20 104.76
N THR A 18 -9.69 -30.12 103.83
CA THR A 18 -8.60 -29.95 102.87
C THR A 18 -8.92 -28.65 102.14
N ILE A 19 -8.15 -27.60 102.44
CA ILE A 19 -8.06 -26.44 101.58
C ILE A 19 -7.56 -27.01 100.26
N ASP A 20 -8.46 -27.08 99.27
CA ASP A 20 -8.13 -27.46 97.92
C ASP A 20 -7.05 -26.46 97.47
N ALA A 21 -5.81 -26.93 97.39
CA ALA A 21 -4.70 -26.10 96.97
C ALA A 21 -4.98 -25.72 95.52
N GLN A 22 -5.44 -24.48 95.31
CA GLN A 22 -5.84 -24.02 94.00
C GLN A 22 -4.59 -24.02 93.09
N GLU A 23 -4.55 -24.98 92.17
CA GLU A 23 -3.45 -25.14 91.23
C GLU A 23 -3.25 -23.85 90.42
N MET A 24 -2.10 -23.20 90.60
CA MET A 24 -1.77 -21.96 89.91
C MET A 24 -1.01 -22.26 88.63
N TRP A 25 -1.63 -21.96 87.50
CA TRP A 25 -1.04 -22.09 86.16
C TRP A 25 -0.12 -20.91 85.87
N ASN A 26 1.17 -21.18 85.67
CA ASN A 26 2.16 -20.19 85.26
C ASN A 26 2.20 -20.12 83.73
N ILE A 27 1.44 -19.17 83.19
CA ILE A 27 1.36 -18.80 81.77
C ILE A 27 1.95 -17.39 81.62
N PRO A 28 2.51 -17.01 80.46
CA PRO A 28 2.95 -15.65 80.22
C PRO A 28 1.88 -14.62 80.61
N SER A 29 2.29 -13.56 81.34
CA SER A 29 1.40 -12.51 81.84
C SER A 29 1.60 -11.17 81.15
N GLU A 30 2.49 -11.10 80.15
CA GLU A 30 2.78 -9.88 79.40
C GLU A 30 1.57 -9.49 78.53
N PRO A 31 1.15 -8.21 78.50
CA PRO A 31 0.05 -7.79 77.64
C PRO A 31 0.27 -8.21 76.18
N GLY A 32 -0.68 -8.93 75.58
CA GLY A 32 -0.60 -9.34 74.18
C GLY A 32 0.24 -10.60 73.90
N TRP A 33 0.69 -11.34 74.93
CA TRP A 33 1.43 -12.61 74.76
C TRP A 33 0.69 -13.65 73.91
N ASN A 34 -0.64 -13.54 73.83
CA ASN A 34 -1.54 -14.41 73.09
C ASN A 34 -2.03 -13.80 71.77
N VAL A 35 -1.48 -12.65 71.36
CA VAL A 35 -1.75 -12.02 70.07
C VAL A 35 -0.59 -12.32 69.14
N VAL A 36 -0.85 -12.98 68.02
CA VAL A 36 0.20 -13.46 67.09
C VAL A 36 -0.21 -13.12 65.66
N GLN A 37 0.73 -12.72 64.81
CA GLN A 37 0.45 -12.57 63.39
C GLN A 37 0.66 -13.90 62.67
N GLU A 38 -0.03 -14.11 61.55
CA GLU A 38 0.23 -15.26 60.70
C GLU A 38 1.71 -15.32 60.27
N GLY A 39 2.29 -16.52 60.27
CA GLY A 39 3.71 -16.75 59.99
C GLY A 39 4.67 -16.41 61.14
N ASP A 40 4.22 -15.70 62.19
CA ASP A 40 5.06 -15.40 63.36
C ASP A 40 5.04 -16.55 64.37
N THR A 41 6.15 -16.72 65.10
CA THR A 41 6.30 -17.82 66.05
C THR A 41 5.85 -17.40 67.45
N VAL A 42 4.97 -18.19 68.06
CA VAL A 42 4.67 -18.11 69.50
C VAL A 42 5.22 -19.35 70.21
N SER A 43 5.98 -19.12 71.28
CA SER A 43 6.49 -20.20 72.12
C SER A 43 6.53 -19.78 73.57
N PHE A 44 6.16 -20.70 74.47
CA PHE A 44 6.25 -20.49 75.91
C PHE A 44 6.33 -21.83 76.64
N LYS A 45 6.79 -21.79 77.89
CA LYS A 45 6.83 -22.96 78.76
C LYS A 45 5.79 -22.85 79.85
N LEU A 46 4.93 -23.85 79.94
CA LEU A 46 3.91 -23.97 80.96
C LEU A 46 4.47 -24.64 82.23
N SER A 47 4.09 -24.13 83.39
CA SER A 47 4.30 -24.83 84.67
C SER A 47 3.09 -24.65 85.58
N ILE A 48 2.89 -25.59 86.51
CA ILE A 48 1.86 -25.49 87.56
C ILE A 48 2.58 -25.41 88.90
N SER A 49 2.15 -24.47 89.74
CA SER A 49 2.64 -24.32 91.11
C SER A 49 1.47 -24.51 92.08
N GLY A 50 1.70 -25.22 93.19
CA GLY A 50 0.68 -25.38 94.24
C GLY A 50 0.34 -26.82 94.67
N SER A 51 0.99 -27.86 94.14
CA SER A 51 0.87 -29.23 94.67
C SER A 51 2.20 -29.73 95.22
N GLU A 52 2.15 -30.39 96.39
CA GLU A 52 3.34 -30.94 97.07
C GLU A 52 3.96 -32.15 96.32
N GLU A 53 3.31 -32.63 95.25
CA GLU A 53 3.74 -33.79 94.49
C GLU A 53 4.08 -33.41 93.04
N GLY A 54 5.38 -33.23 92.81
CA GLY A 54 5.95 -32.77 91.56
C GLY A 54 5.71 -33.65 90.34
N TYR A 55 5.88 -32.97 89.19
CA TYR A 55 5.78 -33.42 87.80
C TYR A 55 4.35 -33.68 87.32
N TYR A 56 3.88 -32.75 86.48
CA TYR A 56 2.66 -32.87 85.69
C TYR A 56 3.03 -33.26 84.27
N ASP A 57 2.32 -34.23 83.70
CA ASP A 57 2.35 -34.50 82.27
C ASP A 57 1.30 -33.62 81.59
N PHE A 58 1.73 -32.81 80.63
CA PHE A 58 0.81 -31.94 79.91
C PHE A 58 0.32 -32.59 78.61
N LYS A 59 -0.95 -32.39 78.32
CA LYS A 59 -1.59 -32.75 77.06
C LYS A 59 -2.41 -31.58 76.55
N ILE A 60 -2.43 -31.39 75.25
CA ILE A 60 -3.31 -30.43 74.59
C ILE A 60 -4.47 -31.20 74.00
N ASP A 61 -5.69 -30.82 74.36
CA ASP A 61 -6.89 -31.34 73.73
C ASP A 61 -7.23 -30.39 72.58
N TYR A 62 -6.97 -30.86 71.37
CA TYR A 62 -7.18 -30.08 70.16
C TYR A 62 -7.72 -30.95 69.03
N GLU A 63 -8.88 -30.54 68.50
CA GLU A 63 -9.49 -31.12 67.32
C GLU A 63 -9.17 -30.23 66.11
N GLY A 64 -8.13 -30.60 65.32
CA GLY A 64 -7.91 -30.04 63.97
C GLY A 64 -6.45 -29.95 63.51
N GLU A 65 -6.23 -29.18 62.42
CA GLU A 65 -4.96 -29.04 61.68
C GLU A 65 -4.29 -27.66 61.89
N LEU A 66 -4.18 -27.14 63.13
CA LEU A 66 -3.54 -25.85 63.40
C LEU A 66 -2.00 -25.88 63.42
N GLY A 67 -1.38 -27.06 63.35
CA GLY A 67 0.08 -27.18 63.40
C GLY A 67 0.71 -26.80 64.75
N ILE A 68 -0.07 -26.84 65.84
CA ILE A 68 0.43 -26.59 67.19
C ILE A 68 1.27 -27.78 67.65
N SER A 69 2.48 -27.51 68.13
CA SER A 69 3.34 -28.50 68.77
C SER A 69 3.38 -28.25 70.28
N PHE A 70 3.06 -29.25 71.07
CA PHE A 70 3.07 -29.17 72.53
C PHE A 70 3.63 -30.45 73.13
N ASP A 71 4.73 -30.34 73.88
CA ASP A 71 5.37 -31.50 74.50
C ASP A 71 4.86 -31.78 75.93
N SER A 72 5.09 -33.01 76.40
CA SER A 72 4.69 -33.46 77.74
C SER A 72 5.37 -32.67 78.87
N THR A 73 6.46 -31.95 78.58
CA THR A 73 7.21 -31.13 79.55
C THR A 73 6.71 -29.69 79.64
N GLY A 74 5.65 -29.36 78.87
CA GLY A 74 4.98 -28.07 78.90
C GLY A 74 5.53 -27.04 77.91
N ASN A 75 6.39 -27.42 76.97
CA ASN A 75 6.84 -26.48 75.92
C ASN A 75 5.78 -26.40 74.82
N PHE A 76 5.28 -25.19 74.62
CA PHE A 76 4.35 -24.84 73.54
C PHE A 76 5.09 -24.15 72.42
N PHE A 77 4.78 -24.55 71.19
CA PHE A 77 5.30 -23.96 69.97
C PHE A 77 4.21 -23.94 68.89
N TRP A 78 3.99 -22.78 68.29
CA TRP A 78 3.03 -22.64 67.19
C TRP A 78 3.47 -21.55 66.23
N VAL A 79 3.34 -21.84 64.94
CA VAL A 79 3.48 -20.89 63.83
C VAL A 79 2.14 -20.94 63.08
N PRO A 80 1.24 -19.95 63.30
CA PRO A 80 -0.04 -19.92 62.60
C PRO A 80 0.19 -19.85 61.08
N SER A 81 -0.47 -20.70 60.30
CA SER A 81 -0.42 -20.61 58.83
C SER A 81 -1.03 -19.29 58.35
N HIS A 82 -0.59 -18.80 57.18
CA HIS A 82 -1.16 -17.63 56.49
C HIS A 82 -2.59 -17.84 55.95
N ASP A 83 -3.12 -19.06 56.05
CA ASP A 83 -4.47 -19.39 55.60
C ASP A 83 -5.47 -19.51 56.77
N LEU A 84 -5.08 -19.12 57.99
CA LEU A 84 -5.90 -19.30 59.20
C LEU A 84 -6.92 -18.17 59.40
N VAL A 85 -6.53 -16.96 59.02
CA VAL A 85 -7.30 -15.73 59.15
C VAL A 85 -7.47 -15.13 57.77
N SER A 86 -8.72 -14.99 57.34
CA SER A 86 -9.01 -14.30 56.09
C SER A 86 -8.73 -12.80 56.24
N ARG A 87 -8.26 -12.16 55.16
CA ARG A 87 -8.14 -10.70 55.05
C ARG A 87 -9.42 -9.93 55.41
N ILE A 88 -10.61 -10.53 55.22
CA ILE A 88 -11.89 -9.90 55.55
C ILE A 88 -12.14 -9.89 57.06
N GLU A 89 -11.67 -10.92 57.76
CA GLU A 89 -11.84 -11.04 59.21
C GLU A 89 -10.81 -10.22 59.97
N GLU A 90 -9.61 -9.98 59.39
CA GLU A 90 -8.41 -9.32 59.93
C GLU A 90 -7.84 -9.97 61.21
N LYS A 91 -8.69 -10.57 62.03
CA LYS A 91 -8.39 -11.17 63.31
C LYS A 91 -9.35 -12.31 63.62
N LYS A 92 -8.82 -13.46 64.05
CA LYS A 92 -9.59 -14.63 64.47
C LYS A 92 -9.11 -15.19 65.80
N ARG A 93 -10.07 -15.63 66.61
CA ARG A 93 -9.78 -16.19 67.94
C ARG A 93 -9.81 -17.72 67.89
N PHE A 94 -8.73 -18.33 68.35
CA PHE A 94 -8.60 -19.77 68.51
C PHE A 94 -8.50 -20.10 69.99
N SER A 95 -9.25 -21.11 70.45
CA SER A 95 -9.16 -21.57 71.84
C SER A 95 -8.71 -23.01 71.89
N THR A 96 -7.75 -23.29 72.75
CA THR A 96 -7.30 -24.66 73.05
C THR A 96 -7.43 -24.94 74.55
N ILE A 97 -7.64 -26.20 74.91
CA ILE A 97 -7.70 -26.64 76.30
C ILE A 97 -6.43 -27.43 76.57
N ILE A 98 -5.64 -26.95 77.53
CA ILE A 98 -4.47 -27.67 78.02
C ILE A 98 -4.88 -28.43 79.27
N THR A 99 -4.66 -29.74 79.26
CA THR A 99 -4.89 -30.64 80.39
C THR A 99 -3.55 -31.01 81.02
N ALA A 100 -3.39 -30.72 82.30
CA ALA A 100 -2.28 -31.25 83.09
C ALA A 100 -2.75 -32.46 83.89
N ILE A 101 -1.95 -33.54 83.87
CA ILE A 101 -2.24 -34.79 84.55
C ILE A 101 -1.17 -35.01 85.61
N SER A 102 -1.58 -35.08 86.89
CA SER A 102 -0.66 -35.41 87.98
C SER A 102 -0.36 -36.92 88.02
N LYS A 103 0.68 -37.33 88.75
CA LYS A 103 1.04 -38.76 88.91
C LYS A 103 -0.11 -39.62 89.47
N ASN A 104 -1.02 -39.01 90.23
CA ASN A 104 -2.17 -39.69 90.83
C ASN A 104 -3.39 -39.73 89.89
N GLY A 105 -3.23 -39.25 88.66
CA GLY A 105 -4.28 -39.23 87.63
C GLY A 105 -5.29 -38.08 87.77
N GLN A 106 -5.05 -37.12 88.68
CA GLN A 106 -5.88 -35.91 88.77
C GLN A 106 -5.65 -35.04 87.54
N LYS A 107 -6.72 -34.46 87.00
CA LYS A 107 -6.70 -33.65 85.80
C LYS A 107 -7.05 -32.20 86.11
N ALA A 108 -6.21 -31.29 85.66
CA ALA A 108 -6.43 -29.86 85.69
C ALA A 108 -6.57 -29.36 84.25
N ASN A 109 -7.58 -28.54 83.97
CA ASN A 109 -7.80 -28.00 82.62
C ASN A 109 -7.67 -26.47 82.61
N LYS A 110 -6.97 -25.93 81.61
CA LYS A 110 -6.86 -24.49 81.37
C LYS A 110 -7.15 -24.19 79.91
N GLN A 111 -8.17 -23.36 79.67
CA GLN A 111 -8.43 -22.82 78.34
C GLN A 111 -7.48 -21.65 78.07
N VAL A 112 -6.79 -21.71 76.94
CA VAL A 112 -5.94 -20.65 76.41
C VAL A 112 -6.56 -20.14 75.11
N GLN A 113 -6.65 -18.83 74.96
CA GLN A 113 -7.19 -18.19 73.77
C GLN A 113 -6.09 -17.41 73.07
N PHE A 114 -5.90 -17.67 71.79
CA PHE A 114 -4.99 -16.94 70.91
C PHE A 114 -5.79 -16.09 69.93
N ASP A 115 -5.35 -14.85 69.78
CA ASP A 115 -5.87 -13.89 68.82
C ASP A 115 -4.87 -13.83 67.66
N VAL A 116 -5.19 -14.49 66.54
CA VAL A 116 -4.36 -14.47 65.33
C VAL A 116 -4.76 -13.30 64.46
N ILE A 117 -3.80 -12.50 64.01
CA ILE A 117 -4.00 -11.35 63.12
C ILE A 117 -3.49 -11.72 61.73
N HIS A 118 -4.27 -11.41 60.71
CA HIS A 118 -3.88 -11.63 59.32
C HIS A 118 -2.60 -10.87 58.96
N LYS A 119 -1.72 -11.49 58.18
CA LYS A 119 -0.48 -10.88 57.70
C LYS A 119 -0.35 -11.02 56.19
N ASN A 120 -0.55 -9.90 55.50
CA ASN A 120 -0.48 -9.83 54.04
C ASN A 120 0.91 -10.20 53.50
N ARG A 121 0.95 -10.87 52.35
CA ARG A 121 2.17 -11.31 51.67
C ARG A 121 2.31 -10.56 50.34
N PRO A 122 3.54 -10.22 49.92
CA PRO A 122 3.73 -9.57 48.64
C PRO A 122 3.33 -10.49 47.48
N PRO A 123 2.96 -9.92 46.32
CA PRO A 123 2.69 -10.68 45.10
C PRO A 123 3.85 -11.58 44.73
N GLN A 124 3.56 -12.78 44.22
CA GLN A 124 4.56 -13.72 43.74
C GLN A 124 4.66 -13.69 42.22
N ILE A 125 5.89 -13.65 41.72
CA ILE A 125 6.23 -13.69 40.30
C ILE A 125 6.96 -14.99 40.03
N ASN A 126 6.35 -15.86 39.23
CA ASN A 126 6.92 -17.10 38.75
C ASN A 126 7.70 -16.86 37.45
N ASP A 127 8.23 -17.95 36.86
CA ASP A 127 8.95 -17.88 35.59
C ASP A 127 8.08 -17.30 34.46
N ILE A 128 8.61 -16.30 33.76
CA ILE A 128 7.93 -15.58 32.69
C ILE A 128 8.50 -16.05 31.35
N PRO A 129 7.68 -16.65 30.47
CA PRO A 129 8.09 -17.03 29.13
C PRO A 129 8.66 -15.85 28.33
N VAL A 130 9.59 -16.17 27.44
CA VAL A 130 10.18 -15.21 26.51
C VAL A 130 9.09 -14.57 25.64
N PHE A 131 9.12 -13.24 25.54
CA PHE A 131 8.22 -12.47 24.68
C PHE A 131 8.85 -12.29 23.29
N TYR A 132 8.31 -13.01 22.31
CA TYR A 132 8.73 -12.89 20.92
C TYR A 132 8.01 -11.75 20.21
N VAL A 133 8.77 -10.86 19.57
CA VAL A 133 8.24 -9.70 18.85
C VAL A 133 8.53 -9.76 17.36
N LYS A 134 7.64 -9.14 16.58
CA LYS A 134 7.74 -8.98 15.13
C LYS A 134 8.09 -7.53 14.79
N GLN A 135 8.86 -7.32 13.73
CA GLN A 135 9.17 -5.98 13.23
C GLN A 135 7.91 -5.29 12.71
N TYR A 136 7.82 -3.96 12.87
CA TYR A 136 6.73 -3.08 12.40
C TYR A 136 5.31 -3.38 12.88
N ASN A 137 5.09 -4.45 13.63
CA ASN A 137 3.80 -4.79 14.24
C ASN A 137 3.75 -4.29 15.69
N THR A 138 2.53 -4.00 16.16
CA THR A 138 2.30 -3.77 17.59
C THR A 138 2.23 -5.13 18.29
N ASN A 139 3.26 -5.46 19.04
CA ASN A 139 3.36 -6.69 19.81
C ASN A 139 2.78 -6.46 21.20
N LYS A 140 2.00 -7.42 21.72
CA LYS A 140 1.41 -7.33 23.06
C LYS A 140 1.69 -8.59 23.86
N TYR A 141 2.03 -8.42 25.13
CA TYR A 141 2.21 -9.50 26.09
C TYR A 141 1.39 -9.22 27.34
N ASN A 142 0.66 -10.21 27.84
CA ASN A 142 -0.09 -10.10 29.08
C ASN A 142 0.68 -10.80 30.21
N LEU A 143 1.23 -10.00 31.12
CA LEU A 143 1.91 -10.43 32.35
C LEU A 143 0.92 -10.89 33.42
N ASN A 144 -0.31 -10.39 33.39
CA ASN A 144 -1.36 -10.73 34.34
C ASN A 144 -2.04 -12.05 33.97
N LYS A 145 -1.28 -13.12 34.10
CA LYS A 145 -1.77 -14.51 34.04
C LYS A 145 -1.53 -15.12 35.41
N ALA A 146 -2.55 -15.77 35.98
CA ALA A 146 -2.47 -16.37 37.32
C ALA A 146 -1.35 -17.40 37.50
N SER A 147 -0.85 -18.01 36.40
CA SER A 147 0.31 -18.89 36.44
C SER A 147 1.66 -18.17 36.59
N GLN A 148 1.72 -16.90 36.21
CA GLN A 148 2.95 -16.09 36.15
C GLN A 148 3.02 -15.09 37.30
N VAL A 149 1.92 -14.39 37.57
CA VAL A 149 1.84 -13.40 38.63
C VAL A 149 0.57 -13.68 39.41
N ARG A 150 0.71 -13.84 40.72
CA ARG A 150 -0.42 -14.07 41.62
C ARG A 150 -0.13 -13.46 42.98
N ASP A 151 -1.18 -13.00 43.62
CA ASP A 151 -1.12 -12.63 45.02
C ASP A 151 -1.53 -13.85 45.88
N PRO A 152 -0.73 -14.26 46.88
CA PRO A 152 -1.09 -15.37 47.76
C PRO A 152 -2.37 -15.14 48.58
N ASP A 153 -2.70 -13.88 48.87
CA ASP A 153 -3.85 -13.46 49.68
C ASP A 153 -5.06 -13.06 48.80
N GLU A 154 -4.94 -13.29 47.48
CA GLU A 154 -5.92 -12.97 46.45
C GLU A 154 -6.27 -11.47 46.36
N ASP A 155 -5.31 -10.61 46.74
CA ASP A 155 -5.49 -9.16 46.61
C ASP A 155 -5.35 -8.67 45.16
N PRO A 156 -6.06 -7.59 44.79
CA PRO A 156 -5.88 -6.95 43.50
C PRO A 156 -4.44 -6.46 43.30
N ILE A 157 -3.85 -6.78 42.15
CA ILE A 157 -2.48 -6.37 41.80
C ILE A 157 -2.46 -5.27 40.74
N VAL A 158 -1.46 -4.40 40.84
CA VAL A 158 -1.18 -3.31 39.90
C VAL A 158 0.25 -3.46 39.37
N PHE A 159 0.42 -3.30 38.06
CA PHE A 159 1.72 -3.35 37.40
C PHE A 159 2.28 -1.95 37.19
N GLN A 160 3.56 -1.76 37.54
CA GLN A 160 4.27 -0.50 37.37
C GLN A 160 5.53 -0.68 36.50
N PRO A 161 5.75 0.19 35.50
CA PRO A 161 6.92 0.13 34.65
C PRO A 161 8.18 0.68 35.33
N VAL A 162 9.32 0.02 35.13
CA VAL A 162 10.64 0.63 35.38
C VAL A 162 11.05 1.40 34.14
N LEU A 163 10.78 2.72 34.12
CA LEU A 163 10.90 3.56 32.92
C LEU A 163 12.28 3.53 32.27
N GLU A 164 13.35 3.35 33.05
CA GLU A 164 14.73 3.27 32.55
C GLU A 164 14.99 2.04 31.67
N ASP A 165 14.25 0.95 31.90
CA ASP A 165 14.40 -0.31 31.16
C ASP A 165 13.42 -0.43 29.99
N LEU A 166 12.38 0.42 29.94
CA LEU A 166 11.41 0.37 28.84
C LEU A 166 12.03 0.92 27.56
N PRO A 167 12.01 0.16 26.45
CA PRO A 167 12.46 0.69 25.18
C PRO A 167 11.51 1.78 24.67
N GLU A 168 12.04 2.71 23.90
CA GLU A 168 11.25 3.77 23.28
C GLU A 168 10.06 3.19 22.48
N GLY A 169 8.88 3.77 22.68
CA GLY A 169 7.62 3.32 22.08
C GLY A 169 6.97 2.11 22.75
N ALA A 170 7.55 1.57 23.82
CA ALA A 170 6.88 0.57 24.66
C ALA A 170 6.03 1.23 25.75
N SER A 171 4.99 0.52 26.19
CA SER A 171 4.19 0.89 27.34
C SER A 171 3.76 -0.35 28.13
N LEU A 172 3.65 -0.21 29.44
CA LEU A 172 3.09 -1.20 30.34
C LEU A 172 1.85 -0.61 31.01
N SER A 173 0.70 -1.27 30.86
CA SER A 173 -0.51 -0.85 31.58
C SER A 173 -0.54 -1.37 33.01
N GLU A 174 -1.34 -0.73 33.87
CA GLU A 174 -1.60 -1.16 35.25
C GLU A 174 -2.19 -2.58 35.34
N LEU A 175 -2.83 -3.06 34.26
CA LEU A 175 -3.37 -4.41 34.13
C LEU A 175 -2.31 -5.45 33.71
N GLY A 176 -1.05 -5.05 33.52
CA GLY A 176 0.04 -5.94 33.11
C GLY A 176 0.13 -6.20 31.61
N ILE A 177 -0.44 -5.33 30.77
CA ILE A 177 -0.31 -5.45 29.31
C ILE A 177 0.91 -4.65 28.84
N LEU A 178 1.97 -5.36 28.47
CA LEU A 178 3.13 -4.79 27.80
C LEU A 178 2.84 -4.69 26.30
N SER A 179 2.96 -3.50 25.72
CA SER A 179 2.75 -3.23 24.30
C SER A 179 3.97 -2.55 23.71
N TRP A 180 4.48 -3.04 22.57
CA TRP A 180 5.65 -2.46 21.91
C TRP A 180 5.62 -2.65 20.39
N ARG A 181 5.89 -1.55 19.67
CA ARG A 181 6.13 -1.56 18.22
C ARG A 181 7.60 -1.19 17.98
N PRO A 182 8.51 -2.17 17.83
CA PRO A 182 9.94 -1.88 17.68
C PRO A 182 10.21 -1.14 16.36
N SER A 183 11.08 -0.14 16.42
CA SER A 183 11.67 0.46 15.23
C SER A 183 12.65 -0.51 14.56
N ARG A 184 13.03 -0.23 13.31
CA ARG A 184 14.01 -1.03 12.56
C ARG A 184 15.32 -1.24 13.33
N ASN A 185 15.85 -0.17 13.92
CA ASN A 185 17.12 -0.22 14.66
C ASN A 185 16.99 -1.00 15.96
N GLN A 186 15.86 -0.86 16.67
CA GLN A 186 15.59 -1.62 17.88
C GLN A 186 15.46 -3.12 17.58
N PHE A 187 14.72 -3.49 16.53
CA PHE A 187 14.53 -4.87 16.13
C PHE A 187 15.85 -5.54 15.69
N ARG A 188 16.67 -4.83 14.90
CA ARG A 188 18.01 -5.31 14.52
C ARG A 188 18.94 -5.48 15.72
N SER A 189 18.78 -4.67 16.77
CA SER A 189 19.52 -4.83 18.02
C SER A 189 19.05 -6.06 18.79
N LEU A 190 17.73 -6.31 18.77
CA LEU A 190 17.10 -7.46 19.41
C LEU A 190 17.53 -8.80 18.80
N GLN A 191 17.69 -8.86 17.47
CA GLN A 191 18.22 -10.04 16.78
C GLN A 191 19.64 -10.41 17.24
N LYS A 192 20.44 -9.43 17.68
CA LYS A 192 21.80 -9.65 18.18
C LYS A 192 21.83 -10.02 19.66
N LYS A 193 20.96 -9.40 20.46
CA LYS A 193 20.93 -9.60 21.91
C LYS A 193 19.50 -9.48 22.45
N PRO A 194 19.04 -10.45 23.27
CA PRO A 194 17.77 -10.34 23.98
C PRO A 194 17.70 -9.09 24.86
N LEU A 195 16.53 -8.46 24.89
CA LEU A 195 16.23 -7.33 25.78
C LEU A 195 15.62 -7.85 27.08
N ARG A 196 15.98 -7.26 28.21
CA ARG A 196 15.42 -7.58 29.52
C ARG A 196 14.75 -6.34 30.07
N ILE A 197 13.49 -6.46 30.47
CA ILE A 197 12.71 -5.36 31.04
C ILE A 197 12.29 -5.75 32.45
N ARG A 198 12.65 -4.93 33.44
CA ARG A 198 12.13 -5.09 34.79
C ARG A 198 10.77 -4.38 34.94
N PHE A 199 9.92 -4.94 35.77
CA PHE A 199 8.64 -4.35 36.16
C PHE A 199 8.35 -4.65 37.62
N ILE A 200 7.52 -3.82 38.23
CA ILE A 200 7.11 -3.96 39.64
C ILE A 200 5.64 -4.38 39.66
N VAL A 201 5.31 -5.32 40.52
CA VAL A 201 3.94 -5.73 40.84
C VAL A 201 3.66 -5.32 42.28
N GLN A 202 2.56 -4.62 42.48
CA GLN A 202 2.15 -4.10 43.78
C GLN A 202 0.76 -4.62 44.12
N ASP A 203 0.56 -5.15 45.33
CA ASP A 203 -0.78 -5.49 45.83
C ASP A 203 -1.57 -4.23 46.23
N GLN A 204 -2.88 -4.40 46.45
CA GLN A 204 -3.75 -3.35 46.98
C GLN A 204 -4.65 -3.95 48.06
N PRO A 205 -4.77 -3.31 49.25
CA PRO A 205 -4.35 -1.93 49.55
C PRO A 205 -2.99 -1.78 50.24
N GLU A 206 -2.34 -2.86 50.65
CA GLU A 206 -1.15 -2.85 51.53
C GLU A 206 0.14 -2.35 50.83
N LYS A 207 0.14 -2.31 49.49
CA LYS A 207 1.20 -1.76 48.66
C LYS A 207 2.54 -2.49 48.77
N LEU A 208 2.55 -3.78 49.13
CA LEU A 208 3.76 -4.58 49.07
C LEU A 208 4.15 -4.84 47.61
N GLU A 209 5.44 -4.81 47.34
CA GLU A 209 5.98 -4.83 45.98
C GLU A 209 6.88 -6.04 45.73
N SER A 210 6.79 -6.58 44.51
CA SER A 210 7.67 -7.60 43.98
C SER A 210 8.20 -7.18 42.61
N THR A 211 9.48 -7.43 42.33
CA THR A 211 10.12 -7.09 41.05
C THR A 211 10.24 -8.32 40.16
N GLY A 212 9.74 -8.23 38.93
CA GLY A 212 9.86 -9.25 37.89
C GLY A 212 10.75 -8.80 36.74
N GLU A 213 11.23 -9.75 35.94
CA GLU A 213 11.97 -9.51 34.71
C GLU A 213 11.32 -10.29 33.56
N ILE A 214 11.07 -9.62 32.43
CA ILE A 214 10.65 -10.26 31.18
C ILE A 214 11.78 -10.19 30.15
N VAL A 215 12.06 -11.34 29.51
CA VAL A 215 13.01 -11.43 28.41
C VAL A 215 12.27 -11.29 27.09
N ILE A 216 12.73 -10.38 26.24
CA ILE A 216 12.17 -10.11 24.91
C ILE A 216 13.19 -10.56 23.85
N GLN A 217 12.70 -11.23 22.80
CA GLN A 217 13.50 -11.72 21.68
C GLN A 217 12.78 -11.50 20.34
N SER A 218 13.53 -11.51 19.24
CA SER A 218 12.94 -11.50 17.90
C SER A 218 12.19 -12.81 17.64
N THR A 219 11.08 -12.73 16.90
CA THR A 219 10.30 -13.91 16.51
C THR A 219 11.17 -14.99 15.88
N GLN A 220 10.97 -16.24 16.31
CA GLN A 220 11.56 -17.44 15.71
C GLN A 220 10.65 -18.06 14.64
N LEU A 221 9.40 -17.59 14.55
CA LEU A 221 8.49 -17.99 13.49
C LEU A 221 8.94 -17.32 12.20
N ASP A 222 9.20 -18.13 11.19
CA ASP A 222 9.42 -17.68 9.82
C ASP A 222 8.08 -17.23 9.22
N LEU A 223 7.95 -15.94 8.91
CA LEU A 223 6.72 -15.32 8.43
C LEU A 223 6.97 -14.71 7.05
N PRO A 224 5.99 -14.76 6.13
CA PRO A 224 6.19 -14.19 4.80
C PRO A 224 6.31 -12.66 4.86
N PRO A 225 6.95 -12.05 3.84
CA PRO A 225 6.95 -10.60 3.65
C PRO A 225 5.54 -10.04 3.44
N ASP A 226 5.39 -8.73 3.62
CA ASP A 226 4.18 -7.98 3.27
C ASP A 226 4.50 -6.91 2.21
N ILE A 227 3.53 -6.61 1.34
CA ILE A 227 3.68 -5.68 0.22
C ILE A 227 2.59 -4.62 0.30
N LEU A 228 3.01 -3.38 0.50
CA LEU A 228 2.17 -2.19 0.42
C LEU A 228 2.41 -1.49 -0.93
N ILE A 229 1.34 -1.28 -1.69
CA ILE A 229 1.37 -0.55 -2.96
C ILE A 229 0.74 0.82 -2.74
N VAL A 230 1.38 1.87 -3.27
CA VAL A 230 0.93 3.26 -3.20
C VAL A 230 0.89 3.84 -4.62
N PRO A 231 -0.25 4.33 -5.10
CA PRO A 231 -1.58 4.33 -4.46
C PRO A 231 -2.13 2.91 -4.18
N SER A 232 -3.00 2.79 -3.16
CA SER A 232 -3.53 1.50 -2.67
C SER A 232 -4.69 0.93 -3.50
N ASP A 233 -5.00 1.55 -4.64
CA ASP A 233 -6.10 1.13 -5.50
C ASP A 233 -5.81 -0.23 -6.14
N SER A 234 -6.87 -1.02 -6.33
CA SER A 234 -6.77 -2.34 -6.98
C SER A 234 -6.97 -2.27 -8.49
N ILE A 235 -7.54 -1.17 -8.99
CA ILE A 235 -7.88 -0.96 -10.40
C ILE A 235 -7.39 0.42 -10.81
N PHE A 236 -6.53 0.46 -11.83
CA PHE A 236 -6.04 1.68 -12.45
C PHE A 236 -6.61 1.81 -13.85
N SER A 237 -7.17 2.97 -14.20
CA SER A 237 -7.60 3.24 -15.57
C SER A 237 -6.64 4.25 -16.18
N VAL A 238 -6.00 3.87 -17.27
CA VAL A 238 -5.04 4.71 -18.00
C VAL A 238 -5.34 4.73 -19.48
N ARG A 239 -4.93 5.78 -20.16
CA ARG A 239 -4.93 5.82 -21.62
C ARG A 239 -3.63 5.27 -22.18
N GLU A 240 -3.61 4.93 -23.46
CA GLU A 240 -2.34 4.79 -24.17
C GLU A 240 -1.50 6.09 -24.02
N ASP A 241 -0.18 5.95 -23.95
CA ASP A 241 0.80 7.03 -23.67
C ASP A 241 0.74 7.61 -22.24
N GLU A 242 -0.14 7.11 -21.38
CA GLU A 242 -0.22 7.54 -19.98
C GLU A 242 0.65 6.66 -19.08
N VAL A 243 1.42 7.29 -18.19
CA VAL A 243 2.33 6.58 -17.30
C VAL A 243 1.58 6.05 -16.08
N VAL A 244 1.63 4.73 -15.88
CA VAL A 244 1.32 4.11 -14.60
C VAL A 244 2.56 4.20 -13.71
N ASN A 245 2.46 4.88 -12.57
CA ASN A 245 3.51 4.93 -11.56
C ASN A 245 2.99 4.45 -10.20
N LEU A 246 3.58 3.39 -9.68
CA LEU A 246 3.24 2.79 -8.39
C LEU A 246 4.51 2.64 -7.55
N ASN A 247 4.44 3.06 -6.29
CA ASN A 247 5.49 2.82 -5.31
C ASN A 247 5.15 1.60 -4.47
N LEU A 248 6.12 0.71 -4.29
CA LEU A 248 5.99 -0.52 -3.52
C LEU A 248 6.90 -0.45 -2.31
N TYR A 249 6.31 -0.69 -1.14
CA TYR A 249 7.01 -0.83 0.14
C TYR A 249 6.86 -2.27 0.60
N VAL A 250 7.98 -2.96 0.73
CA VAL A 250 8.05 -4.37 1.16
C VAL A 250 8.65 -4.42 2.55
N THR A 251 8.00 -5.12 3.47
CA THR A 251 8.47 -5.28 4.85
C THR A 251 8.35 -6.72 5.27
N ASP A 252 9.29 -7.20 6.08
CA ASP A 252 9.24 -8.57 6.58
C ASP A 252 9.16 -8.58 8.13
N PRO A 253 8.20 -9.31 8.73
CA PRO A 253 8.07 -9.40 10.19
C PRO A 253 9.30 -9.96 10.92
N ASN A 254 10.16 -10.71 10.23
CA ASN A 254 11.41 -11.29 10.72
C ASN A 254 12.62 -10.38 10.58
N GLY A 255 12.50 -9.27 9.85
CA GLY A 255 13.64 -8.40 9.52
C GLY A 255 13.61 -7.92 8.09
N ASP A 256 13.73 -6.61 7.83
CA ASP A 256 13.82 -6.07 6.46
C ASP A 256 14.95 -6.67 5.62
N GLU A 257 16.03 -7.11 6.27
CA GLU A 257 17.13 -7.84 5.65
C GLU A 257 16.73 -9.22 5.09
N ASN A 258 15.65 -9.81 5.57
CA ASN A 258 15.14 -11.10 5.11
C ASN A 258 14.51 -11.03 3.71
N VAL A 259 14.22 -9.83 3.19
CA VAL A 259 13.67 -9.65 1.84
C VAL A 259 14.77 -9.87 0.80
N VAL A 260 14.67 -10.98 0.06
CA VAL A 260 15.66 -11.37 -0.97
C VAL A 260 15.32 -10.81 -2.34
N ASP A 261 14.11 -11.11 -2.81
CA ASP A 261 13.69 -10.79 -4.17
C ASP A 261 12.29 -10.20 -4.19
N VAL A 262 12.10 -9.21 -5.07
CA VAL A 262 10.83 -8.56 -5.31
C VAL A 262 10.67 -8.42 -6.82
N GLY A 263 9.54 -8.86 -7.32
CA GLY A 263 9.28 -8.87 -8.75
C GLY A 263 7.80 -8.73 -9.05
N PHE A 264 7.47 -8.87 -10.33
CA PHE A 264 6.08 -8.95 -10.76
C PHE A 264 5.92 -9.93 -11.92
N LEU A 265 4.69 -10.39 -12.08
CA LEU A 265 4.22 -11.19 -13.20
C LEU A 265 3.04 -10.46 -13.83
N SER A 266 3.08 -10.26 -15.15
CA SER A 266 1.94 -9.75 -15.91
C SER A 266 1.34 -10.87 -16.76
N ASN A 267 0.03 -10.83 -16.96
CA ASN A 267 -0.64 -11.66 -17.96
C ASN A 267 -0.37 -11.20 -19.40
N ASN A 268 0.21 -10.01 -19.60
CA ASN A 268 0.51 -9.43 -20.89
C ASN A 268 2.03 -9.30 -21.10
N LEU A 269 2.53 -9.90 -22.19
CA LEU A 269 3.96 -9.88 -22.54
C LEU A 269 4.48 -8.48 -22.93
N LYS A 270 3.60 -7.53 -23.20
CA LYS A 270 3.96 -6.12 -23.51
C LYS A 270 4.46 -5.35 -22.27
N VAL A 271 4.26 -5.87 -21.06
CA VAL A 271 4.79 -5.28 -19.83
C VAL A 271 6.19 -5.84 -19.58
N ASP A 272 7.21 -5.06 -19.93
CA ASP A 272 8.60 -5.45 -19.72
C ASP A 272 8.95 -5.47 -18.22
N LYS A 273 9.77 -6.45 -17.81
CA LYS A 273 10.34 -6.53 -16.45
C LYS A 273 11.12 -5.28 -16.06
N SER A 274 11.66 -4.54 -17.03
CA SER A 274 12.32 -3.26 -16.81
C SER A 274 11.40 -2.17 -16.23
N ALA A 275 10.07 -2.39 -16.25
CA ALA A 275 9.11 -1.48 -15.64
C ALA A 275 9.27 -1.39 -14.11
N LEU A 276 9.87 -2.40 -13.46
CA LEU A 276 10.10 -2.39 -12.02
C LEU A 276 11.55 -2.00 -11.71
N THR A 277 11.72 -0.87 -11.03
CA THR A 277 13.02 -0.33 -10.62
C THR A 277 13.20 -0.46 -9.12
N LYS A 278 14.38 -0.93 -8.70
CA LYS A 278 14.78 -1.03 -7.29
C LYS A 278 15.41 0.27 -6.82
N TYR A 279 14.89 0.87 -5.75
CA TYR A 279 15.55 1.98 -5.05
C TYR A 279 16.31 1.50 -3.83
N THR A 280 15.66 0.68 -3.00
CA THR A 280 16.28 0.04 -1.82
C THR A 280 15.82 -1.42 -1.74
N ASN A 281 16.28 -2.20 -0.76
CA ASN A 281 15.80 -3.58 -0.57
C ASN A 281 14.29 -3.64 -0.28
N THR A 282 13.75 -2.61 0.37
CA THR A 282 12.35 -2.54 0.80
C THR A 282 11.51 -1.55 -0.01
N GLN A 283 12.10 -0.85 -0.99
CA GLN A 283 11.40 0.17 -1.79
C GLN A 283 11.66 -0.02 -3.28
N TRP A 284 10.57 -0.11 -4.03
CA TRP A 284 10.58 -0.33 -5.47
C TRP A 284 9.57 0.60 -6.14
N GLU A 285 9.81 0.94 -7.40
CA GLU A 285 8.90 1.74 -8.21
C GLU A 285 8.58 0.99 -9.49
N PHE A 286 7.29 0.83 -9.74
CA PHE A 286 6.77 0.29 -10.99
C PHE A 286 6.33 1.45 -11.87
N LYS A 287 7.04 1.64 -12.98
CA LYS A 287 6.76 2.65 -13.98
C LYS A 287 6.58 2.00 -15.34
N TRP A 288 5.37 2.09 -15.88
CA TRP A 288 5.02 1.51 -17.18
C TRP A 288 4.14 2.45 -17.99
N THR A 289 4.40 2.50 -19.30
CA THR A 289 3.63 3.31 -20.24
C THR A 289 3.18 2.40 -21.38
N PRO A 290 1.88 2.18 -21.58
CA PRO A 290 1.38 1.50 -22.76
C PRO A 290 1.65 2.38 -24.00
N GLY A 291 2.21 1.80 -25.06
CA GLY A 291 2.37 2.51 -26.33
C GLY A 291 1.05 2.68 -27.08
N TYR A 292 1.03 3.56 -28.09
CA TYR A 292 -0.12 3.79 -28.99
C TYR A 292 -0.52 2.58 -29.85
N ASP A 293 0.29 1.53 -29.89
CA ASP A 293 -0.01 0.29 -30.61
C ASP A 293 -0.41 -0.83 -29.62
N PHE A 294 -0.82 -0.45 -28.40
CA PHE A 294 -1.21 -1.41 -27.37
C PHE A 294 -2.57 -2.03 -27.71
N LEU A 295 -3.55 -1.20 -28.07
CA LEU A 295 -4.85 -1.59 -28.56
C LEU A 295 -4.82 -1.66 -30.09
N LEU A 296 -5.31 -2.77 -30.65
CA LEU A 296 -5.37 -2.98 -32.10
C LEU A 296 -6.65 -2.41 -32.73
N GLU A 297 -7.67 -2.14 -31.92
CA GLU A 297 -9.00 -1.71 -32.37
C GLU A 297 -9.37 -0.41 -31.64
N GLU A 298 -9.78 0.61 -32.41
CA GLU A 298 -10.22 1.91 -31.87
C GLU A 298 -11.41 1.73 -30.92
N GLY A 299 -11.38 2.45 -29.79
CA GLY A 299 -12.45 2.41 -28.77
C GLY A 299 -12.54 1.13 -27.93
N LYS A 300 -11.60 0.18 -28.09
CA LYS A 300 -11.52 -1.00 -27.23
C LYS A 300 -10.90 -0.65 -25.88
N VAL A 301 -11.27 -1.44 -24.87
CA VAL A 301 -10.63 -1.41 -23.55
C VAL A 301 -10.02 -2.78 -23.32
N ASP A 302 -8.74 -2.82 -22.93
CA ASP A 302 -8.07 -4.05 -22.54
C ASP A 302 -7.62 -3.96 -21.08
N THR A 303 -7.71 -5.07 -20.35
CA THR A 303 -7.38 -5.11 -18.92
C THR A 303 -6.24 -6.08 -18.68
N ILE A 304 -5.12 -5.55 -18.18
CA ILE A 304 -3.98 -6.35 -17.76
C ILE A 304 -4.02 -6.58 -16.27
N GLN A 305 -3.57 -7.75 -15.84
CA GLN A 305 -3.39 -8.10 -14.45
C GLN A 305 -1.88 -8.14 -14.17
N VAL A 306 -1.46 -7.36 -13.19
CA VAL A 306 -0.08 -7.36 -12.67
C VAL A 306 -0.10 -7.91 -11.25
N THR A 307 0.69 -8.96 -11.02
CA THR A 307 0.85 -9.61 -9.72
C THR A 307 2.25 -9.35 -9.22
N PHE A 308 2.40 -8.46 -8.25
CA PHE A 308 3.65 -8.23 -7.55
C PHE A 308 3.89 -9.33 -6.55
N PHE A 309 5.15 -9.71 -6.36
CA PHE A 309 5.54 -10.69 -5.36
C PHE A 309 6.81 -10.27 -4.62
N ALA A 310 6.93 -10.74 -3.39
CA ALA A 310 8.12 -10.62 -2.56
C ALA A 310 8.45 -11.99 -1.96
N ILE A 311 9.73 -12.32 -1.90
CA ILE A 311 10.26 -13.60 -1.41
C ILE A 311 11.28 -13.33 -0.30
N ASP A 312 11.16 -14.06 0.80
CA ASP A 312 12.12 -14.02 1.92
C ASP A 312 13.30 -15.00 1.73
N GLU A 313 14.28 -14.99 2.64
CA GLU A 313 15.43 -15.93 2.60
C GLU A 313 15.02 -17.39 2.79
N SER A 314 13.91 -17.62 3.48
CA SER A 314 13.32 -18.94 3.71
C SER A 314 12.52 -19.46 2.50
N GLY A 315 12.32 -18.63 1.47
CA GLY A 315 11.56 -18.95 0.26
C GLY A 315 10.04 -18.81 0.40
N LYS A 316 9.51 -18.24 1.50
CA LYS A 316 8.09 -17.88 1.57
C LYS A 316 7.84 -16.65 0.75
N LYS A 317 6.66 -16.65 0.14
CA LYS A 317 6.27 -15.68 -0.87
C LYS A 317 4.95 -15.02 -0.49
N GLN A 318 4.88 -13.72 -0.72
CA GLN A 318 3.64 -12.94 -0.67
C GLN A 318 3.33 -12.36 -2.04
N ASP A 319 2.06 -12.40 -2.44
CA ASP A 319 1.56 -11.85 -3.71
C ASP A 319 0.60 -10.68 -3.47
N LYS A 320 0.64 -9.67 -4.34
CA LYS A 320 -0.32 -8.57 -4.41
C LYS A 320 -0.73 -8.31 -5.86
N LYS A 321 -2.03 -8.37 -6.13
CA LYS A 321 -2.59 -8.24 -7.47
C LYS A 321 -3.20 -6.86 -7.69
N ILE A 322 -2.97 -6.30 -8.87
CA ILE A 322 -3.62 -5.10 -9.37
C ILE A 322 -4.14 -5.34 -10.79
N LEU A 323 -5.13 -4.55 -11.20
CA LEU A 323 -5.67 -4.52 -12.55
C LEU A 323 -5.39 -3.15 -13.16
N ILE A 324 -4.95 -3.13 -14.41
CA ILE A 324 -4.75 -1.89 -15.17
C ILE A 324 -5.61 -2.00 -16.43
N SER A 325 -6.60 -1.11 -16.53
CA SER A 325 -7.47 -0.95 -17.69
C SER A 325 -6.87 0.10 -18.61
N VAL A 326 -6.48 -0.31 -19.82
CA VAL A 326 -5.94 0.57 -20.85
C VAL A 326 -7.05 0.94 -21.83
N THR A 327 -7.18 2.25 -22.07
CA THR A 327 -8.16 2.84 -22.99
C THR A 327 -7.45 3.51 -24.16
N ASP A 328 -8.08 3.47 -25.33
CA ASP A 328 -7.55 4.01 -26.58
C ASP A 328 -7.18 5.50 -26.46
N ALA A 329 -6.01 5.87 -26.99
CA ALA A 329 -5.57 7.26 -27.06
C ALA A 329 -5.19 7.65 -28.48
N GLU A 330 -5.74 8.76 -28.94
CA GLU A 330 -5.41 9.27 -30.27
C GLU A 330 -3.94 9.71 -30.34
N ASN A 331 -3.17 9.09 -31.24
CA ASN A 331 -1.81 9.53 -31.55
C ASN A 331 -1.84 10.85 -32.35
N ILE A 332 -1.72 11.95 -31.62
CA ILE A 332 -1.78 13.31 -32.18
C ILE A 332 -0.64 13.56 -33.17
N GLU A 333 0.55 12.99 -32.95
CA GLU A 333 1.72 13.20 -33.81
C GLU A 333 1.57 12.52 -35.18
N LYS A 334 1.17 11.23 -35.19
CA LYS A 334 0.86 10.50 -36.44
C LYS A 334 -0.26 11.21 -37.22
N LYS A 335 -1.30 11.68 -36.52
CA LYS A 335 -2.41 12.45 -37.12
C LYS A 335 -1.95 13.76 -37.73
N ASP A 336 -1.13 14.53 -37.01
CA ASP A 336 -0.57 15.79 -37.51
C ASP A 336 0.32 15.59 -38.73
N LEU A 337 1.13 14.54 -38.75
CA LEU A 337 1.96 14.17 -39.89
C LEU A 337 1.08 13.85 -41.11
N ARG A 338 0.02 13.06 -40.93
CA ARG A 338 -0.95 12.73 -42.00
C ARG A 338 -1.62 14.00 -42.55
N LEU A 339 -2.02 14.94 -41.68
CA LEU A 339 -2.59 16.22 -42.09
C LEU A 339 -1.57 17.10 -42.81
N TYR A 340 -0.31 17.12 -42.36
CA TYR A 340 0.76 17.85 -43.04
C TYR A 340 1.04 17.30 -44.44
N GLN A 341 1.10 15.96 -44.60
CA GLN A 341 1.26 15.32 -45.91
C GLN A 341 0.14 15.70 -46.88
N LYS A 342 -1.11 15.74 -46.42
CA LYS A 342 -2.26 16.22 -47.22
C LYS A 342 -2.08 17.67 -47.66
N TYR A 343 -1.62 18.55 -46.75
CA TYR A 343 -1.38 19.97 -47.03
C TYR A 343 -0.29 20.14 -48.09
N ARG A 344 0.81 19.41 -47.93
CA ARG A 344 1.95 19.43 -48.85
C ARG A 344 1.58 18.89 -50.23
N SER A 345 0.87 17.75 -50.31
CA SER A 345 0.42 17.17 -51.58
C SER A 345 -0.44 18.16 -52.37
N MET A 346 -1.39 18.81 -51.69
CA MET A 346 -2.29 19.76 -52.33
C MET A 346 -1.57 20.97 -52.92
N LEU A 347 -0.61 21.55 -52.19
CA LEU A 347 0.21 22.65 -52.68
C LEU A 347 1.16 22.23 -53.81
N LEU A 348 1.68 20.99 -53.78
CA LEU A 348 2.47 20.45 -54.87
C LEU A 348 1.66 20.30 -56.15
N GLU A 349 0.45 19.73 -56.07
CA GLU A 349 -0.46 19.60 -57.21
C GLU A 349 -0.81 20.98 -57.79
N THR A 350 -1.10 21.96 -56.94
CA THR A 350 -1.39 23.35 -57.35
C THR A 350 -0.19 24.00 -58.02
N ARG A 351 1.01 23.84 -57.46
CA ARG A 351 2.27 24.32 -58.05
C ARG A 351 2.49 23.74 -59.44
N ASP A 352 2.27 22.43 -59.58
CA ASP A 352 2.53 21.71 -60.83
C ASP A 352 1.55 22.16 -61.92
N LEU A 353 0.26 22.35 -61.60
CA LEU A 353 -0.70 22.90 -62.55
C LEU A 353 -0.37 24.35 -62.93
N ILE A 354 0.04 25.21 -61.98
CA ILE A 354 0.48 26.59 -62.29
C ILE A 354 1.68 26.59 -63.24
N ALA A 355 2.66 25.71 -63.01
CA ALA A 355 3.83 25.59 -63.87
C ALA A 355 3.45 25.12 -65.30
N HIS A 356 2.50 24.19 -65.40
CA HIS A 356 1.97 23.74 -66.69
C HIS A 356 1.23 24.87 -67.43
N LEU A 357 0.42 25.64 -66.71
CA LEU A 357 -0.29 26.80 -67.25
C LEU A 357 0.69 27.90 -67.72
N ASP A 358 1.76 28.17 -66.96
CA ASP A 358 2.82 29.12 -67.33
C ASP A 358 3.54 28.70 -68.62
N GLU A 359 3.81 27.40 -68.81
CA GLU A 359 4.40 26.87 -70.03
C GLU A 359 3.45 27.00 -71.22
N ASN A 360 2.19 26.59 -71.05
CA ASN A 360 1.16 26.74 -72.07
C ASN A 360 0.93 28.24 -72.42
N GLN A 361 0.98 29.15 -71.45
CA GLN A 361 0.87 30.59 -71.68
C GLN A 361 2.02 31.12 -72.55
N ARG A 362 3.25 30.62 -72.35
CA ARG A 362 4.41 30.98 -73.20
C ARG A 362 4.19 30.50 -74.63
N ASP A 363 3.64 29.31 -74.82
CA ASP A 363 3.41 28.74 -76.14
C ASP A 363 2.24 29.41 -76.87
N LEU A 364 1.14 29.71 -76.18
CA LEU A 364 0.04 30.54 -76.70
C LEU A 364 0.54 31.94 -77.09
N ASN A 365 1.42 32.55 -76.31
CA ASN A 365 2.02 33.85 -76.66
C ASN A 365 2.94 33.78 -77.89
N LYS A 366 3.74 32.71 -78.03
CA LYS A 366 4.53 32.47 -79.25
C LYS A 366 3.61 32.29 -80.46
N ALA A 367 2.55 31.50 -80.33
CA ALA A 367 1.54 31.29 -81.37
C ALA A 367 0.84 32.60 -81.75
N LEU A 368 0.48 33.42 -80.78
CA LEU A 368 -0.14 34.74 -80.99
C LEU A 368 0.81 35.72 -81.69
N LYS A 369 2.10 35.75 -81.34
CA LYS A 369 3.11 36.57 -82.05
C LYS A 369 3.30 36.12 -83.50
N LYS A 370 3.32 34.81 -83.76
CA LYS A 370 3.35 34.24 -85.11
C LYS A 370 2.09 34.63 -85.90
N ALA A 371 0.91 34.51 -85.29
CA ALA A 371 -0.37 34.89 -85.89
C ALA A 371 -0.49 36.40 -86.17
N LYS A 372 0.14 37.27 -85.37
CA LYS A 372 0.19 38.73 -85.60
C LYS A 372 1.17 39.15 -86.69
N LYS A 373 2.30 38.42 -86.88
CA LYS A 373 3.33 38.74 -87.89
C LYS A 373 3.04 38.16 -89.27
N GLY A 374 2.18 37.14 -89.38
CA GLY A 374 1.78 36.57 -90.66
C GLY A 374 0.78 37.45 -91.41
N LYS A 375 1.07 37.79 -92.69
CA LYS A 375 0.05 38.27 -93.62
C LYS A 375 -0.98 37.15 -93.82
N LYS A 376 -2.24 37.39 -93.43
CA LYS A 376 -3.42 36.51 -93.54
C LYS A 376 -3.18 35.02 -93.19
N HIS A 377 -3.55 34.65 -91.97
CA HIS A 377 -4.05 33.34 -91.55
C HIS A 377 -3.31 32.09 -92.07
N ARG A 378 -2.26 31.64 -91.37
CA ARG A 378 -1.97 30.21 -91.16
C ARG A 378 -0.81 30.05 -90.18
N SER A 379 -1.13 29.66 -88.94
CA SER A 379 -0.18 28.94 -88.09
C SER A 379 -0.49 27.46 -88.30
N ILE A 380 0.47 26.72 -88.84
CA ILE A 380 0.33 25.29 -89.12
C ILE A 380 0.63 24.55 -87.82
N VAL A 381 -0.29 23.68 -87.39
CA VAL A 381 -0.05 22.74 -86.28
C VAL A 381 -0.48 21.35 -86.72
N SER A 382 0.38 20.38 -86.39
CA SER A 382 0.19 18.94 -86.52
C SER A 382 -0.82 18.47 -85.47
N ALA A 383 -1.82 17.69 -85.88
CA ALA A 383 -2.89 17.22 -85.01
C ALA A 383 -2.40 16.10 -84.08
N THR A 384 -2.41 16.34 -82.78
CA THR A 384 -2.37 15.28 -81.75
C THR A 384 -3.79 15.00 -81.27
N LEU A 385 -4.19 13.73 -81.30
CA LEU A 385 -5.50 13.23 -80.88
C LEU A 385 -5.70 13.49 -79.37
N GLY A 386 -6.74 14.24 -79.01
CA GLY A 386 -7.08 14.52 -77.62
C GLY A 386 -7.82 13.36 -76.96
N ALA A 387 -7.19 12.69 -76.00
CA ALA A 387 -7.87 11.87 -75.00
C ALA A 387 -8.14 12.77 -73.77
N ALA A 388 -9.40 13.05 -73.47
CA ALA A 388 -9.77 13.72 -72.23
C ALA A 388 -9.64 12.73 -71.07
N THR A 389 -8.70 12.98 -70.15
CA THR A 389 -8.54 12.20 -68.92
C THR A 389 -8.96 13.04 -67.73
N GLY A 390 -9.95 12.55 -66.97
CA GLY A 390 -10.25 13.06 -65.64
C GLY A 390 -9.26 12.47 -64.65
N ILE A 391 -8.52 13.31 -63.95
CA ILE A 391 -7.60 12.88 -62.90
C ILE A 391 -8.44 12.64 -61.64
N SER A 392 -8.62 11.38 -61.24
CA SER A 392 -9.24 11.02 -59.96
C SER A 392 -8.22 10.28 -59.10
N PRO A 393 -7.81 10.81 -57.94
CA PRO A 393 -7.12 10.02 -56.94
C PRO A 393 -8.14 9.26 -56.09
N VAL A 394 -8.07 7.93 -56.12
CA VAL A 394 -8.76 7.08 -55.13
C VAL A 394 -7.88 7.01 -53.88
N PHE A 395 -8.50 7.31 -52.74
CA PHE A 395 -7.88 7.33 -51.43
C PHE A 395 -7.29 5.96 -51.07
N LEU A 396 -6.08 5.97 -50.53
CA LEU A 396 -5.50 4.85 -49.82
C LEU A 396 -6.17 4.76 -48.45
N GLU A 397 -6.97 3.71 -48.25
CA GLU A 397 -7.19 3.07 -46.95
C GLU A 397 -6.86 1.59 -47.08
N GLU A 398 -6.29 1.06 -46.01
CA GLU A 398 -5.48 -0.16 -45.94
C GLU A 398 -6.33 -1.43 -45.95
N ASP A 399 -6.12 -2.34 -46.92
CA ASP A 399 -6.21 -3.81 -46.71
C ASP A 399 -5.56 -4.56 -47.90
N PRO A 400 -4.73 -5.61 -47.69
CA PRO A 400 -3.97 -6.24 -48.75
C PRO A 400 -4.70 -7.48 -49.26
N ARG A 401 -5.42 -7.38 -50.37
CA ARG A 401 -5.81 -8.55 -51.17
C ARG A 401 -6.22 -8.14 -52.59
N ASN A 402 -5.29 -8.40 -53.52
CA ASN A 402 -5.47 -8.53 -54.97
C ASN A 402 -6.54 -7.65 -55.62
N TYR A 403 -6.23 -6.48 -56.18
CA TYR A 403 -6.92 -6.02 -57.40
C TYR A 403 -6.03 -5.19 -58.33
N VAL A 404 -6.18 -5.55 -59.59
CA VAL A 404 -5.49 -5.13 -60.81
C VAL A 404 -5.88 -3.69 -61.18
N THR A 405 -4.92 -2.91 -61.69
CA THR A 405 -5.13 -1.61 -62.35
C THR A 405 -6.13 -1.74 -63.49
N GLY A 406 -7.37 -1.25 -63.29
CA GLY A 406 -8.38 -1.13 -64.33
C GLY A 406 -8.30 0.20 -65.05
N VAL A 407 -7.68 0.23 -66.23
CA VAL A 407 -7.74 1.35 -67.18
C VAL A 407 -9.15 1.37 -67.78
N GLY A 408 -10.07 2.10 -67.15
CA GLY A 408 -11.43 2.31 -67.64
C GLY A 408 -11.52 3.47 -68.62
N GLY A 409 -11.00 3.32 -69.83
CA GLY A 409 -11.20 4.28 -70.91
C GLY A 409 -12.56 4.05 -71.58
N THR A 410 -13.49 5.00 -71.50
CA THR A 410 -14.63 5.06 -72.41
C THR A 410 -14.21 5.81 -73.67
N ALA A 411 -13.80 5.07 -74.70
CA ALA A 411 -13.60 5.61 -76.04
C ALA A 411 -14.97 5.89 -76.67
N ILE A 412 -15.37 7.15 -76.77
CA ILE A 412 -16.50 7.54 -77.63
C ILE A 412 -15.94 7.59 -79.06
N LEU A 413 -16.28 6.56 -79.84
CA LEU A 413 -15.90 6.43 -81.24
C LEU A 413 -16.85 7.29 -82.08
N THR A 414 -16.55 8.59 -82.18
CA THR A 414 -17.28 9.48 -83.08
C THR A 414 -16.81 9.21 -84.51
N LEU A 415 -17.48 8.27 -85.20
CA LEU A 415 -17.31 8.03 -86.64
C LEU A 415 -17.90 9.21 -87.42
N GLY A 416 -17.06 10.22 -87.65
CA GLY A 416 -17.28 11.29 -88.61
C GLY A 416 -16.26 11.17 -89.74
N THR A 417 -16.77 11.03 -90.95
CA THR A 417 -16.11 10.95 -92.26
C THR A 417 -14.80 11.73 -92.39
N LEU A 418 -13.78 11.06 -92.93
CA LEU A 418 -12.56 11.64 -93.51
C LEU A 418 -12.94 12.49 -94.73
N GLU A 419 -13.44 13.69 -94.50
CA GLU A 419 -13.30 14.78 -95.46
C GLU A 419 -12.08 15.59 -95.06
N ALA A 420 -11.15 15.75 -96.00
CA ALA A 420 -9.99 16.61 -95.88
C ALA A 420 -10.46 18.04 -95.59
N THR A 421 -10.61 18.36 -94.31
CA THR A 421 -10.96 19.70 -93.88
C THR A 421 -9.75 20.58 -94.06
N GLU A 422 -9.97 21.66 -94.79
CA GLU A 422 -9.00 22.73 -94.96
C GLU A 422 -8.33 23.08 -93.64
N VAL A 423 -7.02 23.34 -93.73
CA VAL A 423 -6.19 23.87 -92.65
C VAL A 423 -6.73 25.24 -92.25
N ILE A 424 -7.75 25.26 -91.36
CA ILE A 424 -8.24 26.46 -90.70
C ILE A 424 -7.21 26.82 -89.65
N GLY A 425 -6.33 27.77 -89.98
CA GLY A 425 -5.43 28.36 -88.99
C GLY A 425 -6.28 28.91 -87.84
N ARG A 426 -5.93 28.55 -86.59
CA ARG A 426 -6.63 29.06 -85.39
C ARG A 426 -6.82 30.57 -85.52
N SER A 427 -8.06 31.01 -85.32
CA SER A 427 -8.37 32.42 -85.40
C SER A 427 -7.61 33.15 -84.28
N LYS A 428 -7.14 34.37 -84.54
CA LYS A 428 -6.50 35.21 -83.52
C LYS A 428 -7.37 35.34 -82.26
N ASN A 429 -8.70 35.28 -82.43
CA ASN A 429 -9.67 35.36 -81.35
C ASN A 429 -9.66 34.09 -80.49
N ASP A 430 -9.64 32.89 -81.09
CA ASP A 430 -9.55 31.62 -80.36
C ASP A 430 -8.27 31.53 -79.49
N ILE A 431 -7.12 31.95 -80.02
CA ILE A 431 -5.86 32.01 -79.25
C ILE A 431 -5.96 33.03 -78.11
N LEU A 432 -6.61 34.17 -78.34
CA LEU A 432 -6.83 35.18 -77.31
C LEU A 432 -7.76 34.68 -76.20
N ASP A 433 -8.81 33.93 -76.55
CA ASP A 433 -9.77 33.40 -75.59
C ASP A 433 -9.15 32.27 -74.76
N LYS A 434 -8.40 31.34 -75.38
CA LYS A 434 -7.60 30.34 -74.66
C LYS A 434 -6.54 30.99 -73.76
N LEU A 435 -5.91 32.07 -74.20
CA LEU A 435 -4.94 32.83 -73.39
C LEU A 435 -5.60 33.48 -72.18
N LYS A 436 -6.78 34.08 -72.34
CA LYS A 436 -7.57 34.65 -71.23
C LYS A 436 -7.96 33.57 -70.23
N ILE A 437 -8.52 32.45 -70.70
CA ILE A 437 -8.91 31.31 -69.85
C ILE A 437 -7.70 30.77 -69.07
N ASN A 438 -6.54 30.62 -69.72
CA ASN A 438 -5.31 30.19 -69.06
C ASN A 438 -4.89 31.17 -67.96
N ILE A 439 -4.83 32.48 -68.26
CA ILE A 439 -4.46 33.52 -67.29
C ILE A 439 -5.43 33.56 -66.12
N ASP A 440 -6.73 33.46 -66.37
CA ASP A 440 -7.78 33.51 -65.34
C ASP A 440 -7.65 32.32 -64.38
N ILE A 441 -7.54 31.09 -64.91
CA ILE A 441 -7.38 29.88 -64.08
C ILE A 441 -6.07 29.94 -63.30
N ARG A 442 -4.97 30.36 -63.93
CA ARG A 442 -3.65 30.49 -63.29
C ARG A 442 -3.67 31.49 -62.14
N ASN A 443 -4.32 32.65 -62.32
CA ASN A 443 -4.44 33.66 -61.27
C ASN A 443 -5.36 33.20 -60.13
N GLN A 444 -6.44 32.48 -60.45
CA GLN A 444 -7.33 31.89 -59.45
C GLN A 444 -6.61 30.85 -58.60
N LEU A 445 -5.91 29.90 -59.24
CA LEU A 445 -5.11 28.87 -58.56
C LEU A 445 -3.99 29.47 -57.70
N GLN A 446 -3.32 30.51 -58.18
CA GLN A 446 -2.30 31.21 -57.40
C GLN A 446 -2.93 31.85 -56.15
N THR A 447 -4.06 32.55 -56.30
CA THR A 447 -4.75 33.22 -55.19
C THR A 447 -5.26 32.22 -54.16
N ASP A 448 -5.91 31.15 -54.61
CA ASP A 448 -6.43 30.12 -53.71
C ASP A 448 -5.31 29.31 -53.07
N GLY A 449 -4.23 29.03 -53.81
CA GLY A 449 -3.02 28.38 -53.29
C GLY A 449 -2.29 29.22 -52.24
N ASP A 450 -2.12 30.53 -52.46
CA ASP A 450 -1.51 31.45 -51.48
C ASP A 450 -2.37 31.56 -50.21
N ASN A 451 -3.69 31.67 -50.36
CA ASN A 451 -4.61 31.70 -49.23
C ASN A 451 -4.59 30.38 -48.45
N PHE A 452 -4.55 29.24 -49.14
CA PHE A 452 -4.45 27.92 -48.53
C PHE A 452 -3.12 27.73 -47.80
N ALA A 453 -2.01 28.13 -48.43
CA ALA A 453 -0.67 28.08 -47.84
C ALA A 453 -0.63 28.88 -46.53
N ARG A 454 -1.12 30.13 -46.55
CA ARG A 454 -1.17 31.02 -45.37
C ARG A 454 -2.06 30.49 -44.26
N LYS A 455 -3.28 30.03 -44.60
CA LYS A 455 -4.28 29.61 -43.61
C LYS A 455 -3.85 28.35 -42.87
N TYR A 456 -3.17 27.43 -43.56
CA TYR A 456 -2.80 26.11 -43.05
C TYR A 456 -1.30 25.92 -42.82
N ALA A 457 -0.54 27.01 -42.76
CA ALA A 457 0.86 27.01 -42.37
C ALA A 457 1.08 26.41 -40.97
N LEU A 458 0.12 26.60 -40.04
CA LEU A 458 0.20 26.11 -38.67
C LEU A 458 -0.53 24.78 -38.43
N LYS A 459 0.07 23.86 -37.66
CA LYS A 459 -0.53 22.56 -37.31
C LYS A 459 -1.93 22.67 -36.68
N THR A 460 -2.14 23.65 -35.81
CA THR A 460 -3.43 23.87 -35.14
C THR A 460 -4.54 24.22 -36.11
N LYS A 461 -4.24 24.89 -37.22
CA LYS A 461 -5.22 25.24 -38.25
C LYS A 461 -5.60 24.04 -39.11
N ARG A 462 -4.67 23.11 -39.35
CA ARG A 462 -4.93 21.87 -40.11
C ARG A 462 -5.85 20.89 -39.37
N ARG A 463 -5.88 20.94 -38.03
CA ARG A 463 -6.84 20.17 -37.21
C ARG A 463 -8.27 20.72 -37.25
N GLY A 464 -8.48 21.91 -37.81
CA GLY A 464 -9.78 22.57 -37.83
C GLY A 464 -10.76 21.91 -38.82
N LYS A 465 -12.05 21.99 -38.51
CA LYS A 465 -13.15 21.42 -39.33
C LYS A 465 -13.18 21.97 -40.78
N SER A 466 -12.64 23.17 -41.01
CA SER A 466 -12.58 23.81 -42.33
C SER A 466 -11.49 23.24 -43.24
N TYR A 467 -10.52 22.50 -42.71
CA TYR A 467 -9.35 22.06 -43.48
C TYR A 467 -9.72 21.13 -44.64
N ASN A 468 -10.54 20.12 -44.40
CA ASN A 468 -10.98 19.21 -45.46
C ASN A 468 -11.89 19.92 -46.48
N ALA A 469 -12.74 20.84 -46.04
CA ALA A 469 -13.61 21.62 -46.94
C ALA A 469 -12.80 22.54 -47.87
N ASP A 470 -11.74 23.17 -47.37
CA ASP A 470 -10.87 24.03 -48.17
C ASP A 470 -9.98 23.21 -49.13
N ILE A 471 -9.57 22.00 -48.73
CA ILE A 471 -8.93 21.02 -49.64
C ILE A 471 -9.87 20.71 -50.80
N ASP A 472 -11.14 20.39 -50.53
CA ASP A 472 -12.10 20.03 -51.57
C ASP A 472 -12.40 21.21 -52.50
N LYS A 473 -12.42 22.44 -51.96
CA LYS A 473 -12.53 23.67 -52.75
C LYS A 473 -11.34 23.84 -53.70
N LEU A 474 -10.11 23.66 -53.21
CA LEU A 474 -8.91 23.77 -54.03
C LEU A 474 -8.86 22.64 -55.08
N LYS A 475 -9.27 21.42 -54.73
CA LYS A 475 -9.45 20.31 -55.69
C LYS A 475 -10.46 20.62 -56.80
N ALA A 476 -11.55 21.33 -56.48
CA ALA A 476 -12.53 21.72 -57.48
C ALA A 476 -11.93 22.70 -58.51
N GLU A 477 -11.06 23.61 -58.08
CA GLU A 477 -10.34 24.52 -58.99
C GLU A 477 -9.22 23.83 -59.76
N LEU A 478 -8.53 22.85 -59.17
CA LEU A 478 -7.58 22.00 -59.88
C LEU A 478 -8.25 21.20 -61.01
N ASN A 479 -9.52 20.83 -60.83
CA ASN A 479 -10.33 20.09 -61.81
C ASN A 479 -11.31 21.00 -62.56
N ASN A 480 -11.00 22.29 -62.71
CA ASN A 480 -11.90 23.24 -63.35
C ASN A 480 -12.23 22.80 -64.79
N LYS A 481 -13.53 22.69 -65.12
CA LYS A 481 -14.02 22.22 -66.44
C LYS A 481 -13.44 23.01 -67.62
N LYS A 482 -13.02 24.27 -67.38
CA LYS A 482 -12.40 25.14 -68.39
C LYS A 482 -11.00 24.69 -68.80
N LEU A 483 -10.31 23.84 -68.01
CA LEU A 483 -9.01 23.28 -68.37
C LEU A 483 -9.08 22.40 -69.63
N ILE A 484 -10.22 21.76 -69.89
CA ILE A 484 -10.45 20.94 -71.09
C ILE A 484 -10.28 21.79 -72.37
N LEU A 485 -10.66 23.07 -72.33
CA LEU A 485 -10.56 23.99 -73.46
C LEU A 485 -9.11 24.40 -73.78
N LEU A 486 -8.18 24.17 -72.85
CA LEU A 486 -6.78 24.52 -72.99
C LEU A 486 -5.94 23.45 -73.69
N GLU A 487 -6.51 22.26 -73.96
CA GLU A 487 -5.86 21.15 -74.68
C GLU A 487 -4.45 20.85 -74.15
N LEU A 488 -4.34 20.77 -72.82
CA LEU A 488 -3.06 20.56 -72.15
C LEU A 488 -2.51 19.15 -72.45
N PRO A 489 -1.21 18.98 -72.72
CA PRO A 489 -0.59 17.68 -72.93
C PRO A 489 -0.66 16.80 -71.66
N ALA A 490 -1.10 15.56 -71.82
CA ALA A 490 -1.31 14.62 -70.71
C ALA A 490 -0.01 13.99 -70.18
N ASP A 491 1.06 14.03 -70.98
CA ASP A 491 2.41 13.52 -70.66
C ASP A 491 3.31 14.58 -70.00
N TRP A 492 2.75 15.74 -69.66
CA TRP A 492 3.50 16.81 -69.03
C TRP A 492 4.00 16.42 -67.64
N THR A 493 5.29 16.64 -67.40
CA THR A 493 5.92 16.45 -66.08
C THR A 493 6.70 17.69 -65.70
N ASN A 494 6.64 18.06 -64.42
CA ASN A 494 7.36 19.24 -63.95
C ASN A 494 8.87 18.95 -63.94
N SER A 495 9.64 19.74 -64.68
CA SER A 495 11.11 19.67 -64.70
C SER A 495 11.77 19.94 -63.34
N LYS A 496 11.05 20.53 -62.38
CA LYS A 496 11.55 20.85 -61.03
C LYS A 496 11.10 19.80 -60.00
N LYS A 497 12.06 19.28 -59.23
CA LYS A 497 11.81 18.33 -58.14
C LYS A 497 10.75 18.84 -57.13
N PRO A 498 9.91 17.94 -56.59
CA PRO A 498 8.89 18.27 -55.57
C PRO A 498 9.53 18.43 -54.19
N THR A 499 10.40 19.42 -54.04
CA THR A 499 11.05 19.80 -52.77
C THR A 499 10.32 20.96 -52.11
N ASP A 500 10.33 21.04 -50.78
CA ASP A 500 9.75 22.14 -50.00
C ASP A 500 10.24 23.54 -50.43
N ARG A 501 11.53 23.66 -50.78
CA ARG A 501 12.12 24.90 -51.30
C ARG A 501 11.44 25.41 -52.58
N ASN A 502 10.95 24.50 -53.42
CA ASN A 502 10.29 24.84 -54.67
C ASN A 502 8.81 25.17 -54.46
N ILE A 503 8.16 24.58 -53.45
CA ILE A 503 6.81 25.00 -53.02
C ILE A 503 6.87 26.44 -52.50
N LYS A 504 7.84 26.74 -51.62
CA LYS A 504 8.01 28.08 -51.04
C LYS A 504 8.30 29.19 -52.06
N LYS A 505 8.89 28.86 -53.22
CA LYS A 505 9.09 29.82 -54.32
C LYS A 505 7.79 30.26 -54.99
N VAL A 506 6.78 29.39 -55.00
CA VAL A 506 5.47 29.66 -55.61
C VAL A 506 4.48 30.16 -54.57
N PHE A 507 4.55 29.63 -53.34
CA PHE A 507 3.73 30.02 -52.20
C PHE A 507 4.62 30.51 -51.05
N PRO A 508 4.88 31.83 -50.92
CA PRO A 508 5.82 32.37 -49.92
C PRO A 508 5.45 32.05 -48.47
N ASP A 509 4.16 31.93 -48.20
CA ASP A 509 3.59 31.65 -46.87
C ASP A 509 3.62 30.15 -46.50
N PHE A 510 4.17 29.29 -47.36
CA PHE A 510 4.36 27.86 -47.05
C PHE A 510 5.35 27.65 -45.90
N ASN A 511 4.95 26.83 -44.93
CA ASN A 511 5.77 26.43 -43.79
C ASN A 511 5.77 24.91 -43.63
N ASN A 512 6.95 24.33 -43.44
CA ASN A 512 7.14 22.90 -43.20
C ASN A 512 7.18 22.52 -41.71
N GLU A 513 7.17 23.50 -40.80
CA GLU A 513 7.06 23.31 -39.34
C GLU A 513 8.03 22.26 -38.75
N GLY A 514 9.20 22.07 -39.36
CA GLY A 514 10.20 21.11 -38.90
C GLY A 514 9.98 19.66 -39.34
N TYR A 515 8.94 19.38 -40.15
CA TYR A 515 8.89 18.12 -40.90
C TYR A 515 9.94 18.17 -42.01
N SER A 516 10.95 17.31 -41.94
CA SER A 516 11.96 17.16 -42.98
C SER A 516 11.40 16.36 -44.17
N ASP A 517 11.76 16.76 -45.39
CA ASP A 517 11.50 15.96 -46.57
C ASP A 517 12.21 14.60 -46.41
N ILE A 518 11.50 13.50 -46.61
CA ILE A 518 12.06 12.12 -46.63
C ILE A 518 13.07 11.95 -47.80
N ASN A 519 13.20 12.95 -48.68
CA ASN A 519 14.00 12.92 -49.90
C ASN A 519 14.98 14.11 -50.06
N ASP A 520 15.31 14.84 -48.98
CA ASP A 520 16.39 15.83 -49.01
C ASP A 520 17.79 15.19 -48.82
#